data_AF-A0A498LD41-F1
#
_entry.id   AF-A0A498LD41-F1
#
_cell.length_a   1.000
_cell.length_b   1.000
_cell.length_c   1.000
_cell.angle_alpha   90.00
_cell.angle_beta   90.00
_cell.angle_gamma   90.00
#
_symmetry.space_group_name_H-M   'P 1'
#
loop_
_entity.id
_entity.type
_entity.pdbx_description
1 polymer ?
#
loop_
_entity_poly.entity_id
_entity_poly.type
_entity_poly.pdbx_seq_one_letter_code
_entity_poly.pdbx_strand_id
1 'polypeptide(L)'
;MDINSYFQAFEVSVQSYTGDDPLDPWDKFVQFLDSKLSLEETKGLSVVLERLVQTFLQDERYHNDSRYVTHCVRCANFYSDPIEVYSYLHGRGVGTQTAVLYVDWAHQFEKKGQLSQAEMVYQRALENKAHPQDSVVQQYR
;
A
#
# COMPACT_ATOMS: atom_id res chain seq x y z
N MET A 1 15.07 -14.51 -15.63
CA MET A 1 15.27 -13.12 -16.08
C MET A 1 15.24 -12.29 -14.82
N ASP A 2 16.32 -11.57 -14.50
CA ASP A 2 16.46 -10.88 -13.23
C ASP A 2 15.49 -9.68 -13.10
N ILE A 3 14.84 -9.56 -11.93
CA ILE A 3 13.99 -8.42 -11.55
C ILE A 3 14.69 -7.06 -11.80
N ASN A 4 16.01 -7.03 -11.63
CA ASN A 4 16.84 -5.85 -11.84
C ASN A 4 16.78 -5.34 -13.28
N SER A 5 16.71 -6.21 -14.27
CA SER A 5 16.63 -5.81 -15.69
C SER A 5 15.29 -5.14 -15.98
N TYR A 6 14.19 -5.67 -15.43
CA TYR A 6 12.89 -5.03 -15.54
C TYR A 6 12.85 -3.69 -14.81
N PHE A 7 13.48 -3.62 -13.64
CA PHE A 7 13.53 -2.41 -12.84
C PHE A 7 14.34 -1.29 -13.54
N GLN A 8 15.47 -1.62 -14.17
CA GLN A 8 16.22 -0.66 -14.97
C GLN A 8 15.41 -0.13 -16.17
N ALA A 9 14.71 -1.01 -16.89
CA ALA A 9 13.85 -0.60 -18.00
C ALA A 9 12.71 0.31 -17.51
N PHE A 10 12.19 0.03 -16.32
CA PHE A 10 11.18 0.85 -15.67
C PHE A 10 11.70 2.23 -15.25
N GLU A 11 12.89 2.33 -14.63
CA GLU A 11 13.49 3.62 -14.27
C GLU A 11 13.66 4.53 -15.49
N VAL A 12 14.08 3.97 -16.64
CA VAL A 12 14.17 4.71 -17.90
C VAL A 12 12.79 5.15 -18.37
N SER A 13 11.78 4.28 -18.27
CA SER A 13 10.39 4.60 -18.62
C SER A 13 9.83 5.72 -17.75
N VAL A 14 10.10 5.73 -16.44
CA VAL A 14 9.64 6.78 -15.51
C VAL A 14 10.39 8.08 -15.74
N GLN A 15 11.70 8.04 -15.98
CA GLN A 15 12.49 9.25 -16.27
C GLN A 15 12.09 9.94 -17.57
N SER A 16 11.66 9.16 -18.56
CA SER A 16 11.14 9.69 -19.83
C SER A 16 9.64 9.96 -19.82
N TYR A 17 8.95 9.67 -18.71
CA TYR A 17 7.51 9.90 -18.58
C TYR A 17 7.24 11.39 -18.39
N THR A 18 6.46 11.97 -19.32
CA THR A 18 6.03 13.38 -19.30
C THR A 18 4.55 13.55 -19.01
N GLY A 19 3.87 12.48 -18.56
CA GLY A 19 2.45 12.54 -18.23
C GLY A 19 2.19 13.19 -16.88
N ASP A 20 0.95 13.68 -16.70
CA ASP A 20 0.51 14.33 -15.47
C ASP A 20 0.34 13.37 -14.27
N ASP A 21 0.19 12.06 -14.51
CA ASP A 21 0.02 11.03 -13.45
C ASP A 21 1.26 10.11 -13.34
N PRO A 22 2.29 10.50 -12.56
CA PRO A 22 3.44 9.65 -12.31
C PRO A 22 3.10 8.30 -11.67
N LEU A 23 1.93 8.10 -11.03
CA LEU A 23 1.57 6.82 -10.41
C LEU A 23 1.14 5.75 -11.43
N ASP A 24 0.58 6.16 -12.57
CA ASP A 24 0.11 5.26 -13.63
C ASP A 24 1.19 4.28 -14.16
N PRO A 25 2.41 4.72 -14.52
CA PRO A 25 3.46 3.79 -14.95
C PRO A 25 3.88 2.81 -13.85
N TRP A 26 3.88 3.24 -12.58
CA TRP A 26 4.16 2.35 -11.46
C TRP A 26 3.10 1.27 -11.30
N ASP A 27 1.83 1.63 -11.39
CA ASP A 27 0.71 0.67 -11.30
C ASP A 27 0.79 -0.39 -12.40
N LYS A 28 1.02 0.05 -13.65
CA LYS A 28 1.23 -0.84 -14.80
C LYS A 28 2.44 -1.75 -14.61
N PHE A 29 3.52 -1.22 -14.03
CA PHE A 29 4.72 -2.00 -13.79
C PHE A 29 4.50 -3.06 -12.71
N VAL A 30 3.80 -2.72 -11.61
CA VAL A 30 3.41 -3.69 -10.57
C VAL A 30 2.54 -4.79 -11.18
N GLN A 31 1.53 -4.46 -11.97
CA GLN A 31 0.68 -5.45 -12.66
C GLN A 31 1.48 -6.33 -13.64
N PHE A 32 2.42 -5.74 -14.36
CA PHE A 32 3.31 -6.46 -15.27
C PHE A 32 4.19 -7.46 -14.50
N LEU A 33 4.75 -7.03 -13.37
CA LEU A 33 5.54 -7.89 -12.49
C LEU A 33 4.68 -8.99 -11.89
N ASP A 34 3.48 -8.73 -11.40
CA ASP A 34 2.53 -9.76 -10.94
C ASP A 34 2.24 -10.82 -12.01
N SER A 35 2.13 -10.39 -13.27
CA SER A 35 1.85 -11.29 -14.39
C SER A 35 3.07 -12.10 -14.84
N LYS A 36 4.28 -11.66 -14.47
CA LYS A 36 5.55 -12.24 -14.92
C LYS A 36 6.29 -13.02 -13.84
N LEU A 37 6.22 -12.58 -12.60
CA LEU A 37 6.97 -13.11 -11.48
C LEU A 37 6.25 -14.31 -10.89
N SER A 38 7.01 -15.35 -10.57
CA SER A 38 6.51 -16.46 -9.76
C SER A 38 6.48 -16.07 -8.27
N LEU A 39 5.77 -16.84 -7.43
CA LEU A 39 5.72 -16.63 -5.96
C LEU A 39 7.11 -16.46 -5.33
N GLU A 40 8.13 -17.16 -5.83
CA GLU A 40 9.52 -17.07 -5.36
C GLU A 40 10.22 -15.74 -5.70
N GLU A 41 9.79 -15.05 -6.76
CA GLU A 41 10.37 -13.77 -7.22
C GLU A 41 9.65 -12.54 -6.64
N THR A 42 8.62 -12.74 -5.80
CA THR A 42 7.89 -11.66 -5.11
C THR A 42 8.79 -10.81 -4.21
N LYS A 43 9.96 -11.29 -3.79
CA LYS A 43 10.99 -10.49 -3.12
C LYS A 43 11.48 -9.31 -3.96
N GLY A 44 11.48 -9.42 -5.28
CA GLY A 44 11.81 -8.29 -6.14
C GLY A 44 10.70 -7.26 -6.20
N LEU A 45 9.43 -7.70 -6.10
CA LEU A 45 8.27 -6.82 -6.07
C LEU A 45 8.24 -5.95 -4.81
N SER A 46 8.66 -6.48 -3.66
CA SER A 46 8.72 -5.68 -2.42
C SER A 46 9.65 -4.47 -2.54
N VAL A 47 10.79 -4.60 -3.23
CA VAL A 47 11.72 -3.49 -3.47
C VAL A 47 11.09 -2.41 -4.35
N VAL A 48 10.33 -2.83 -5.36
CA VAL A 48 9.61 -1.90 -6.26
C VAL A 48 8.53 -1.15 -5.48
N LEU A 49 7.73 -1.85 -4.69
CA LEU A 49 6.68 -1.25 -3.86
C LEU A 49 7.28 -0.32 -2.81
N GLU A 50 8.40 -0.66 -2.18
CA GLU A 50 9.07 0.21 -1.21
C GLU A 50 9.51 1.53 -1.85
N ARG A 51 10.14 1.48 -3.04
CA ARG A 51 10.52 2.68 -3.78
C ARG A 51 9.32 3.50 -4.24
N LEU A 52 8.25 2.85 -4.69
CA LEU A 52 6.98 3.49 -5.03
C LEU A 52 6.47 4.27 -3.83
N VAL A 53 6.33 3.59 -2.68
CA VAL A 53 5.88 4.21 -1.43
C VAL A 53 6.76 5.41 -1.08
N GLN A 54 8.09 5.27 -1.04
CA GLN A 54 8.97 6.40 -0.70
C GLN A 54 8.89 7.58 -1.67
N THR A 55 8.67 7.32 -2.95
CA THR A 55 8.55 8.36 -3.99
C THR A 55 7.28 9.18 -3.80
N PHE A 56 6.14 8.51 -3.61
CA PHE A 56 4.83 9.17 -3.47
C PHE A 56 4.48 9.52 -2.03
N LEU A 57 5.27 9.09 -1.04
CA LEU A 57 5.06 9.44 0.37
C LEU A 57 5.13 10.96 0.59
N GLN A 58 5.94 11.67 -0.19
CA GLN A 58 6.06 13.13 -0.13
C GLN A 58 4.97 13.85 -0.91
N ASP A 59 4.23 13.15 -1.78
CA ASP A 59 3.22 13.73 -2.63
C ASP A 59 1.81 13.52 -2.05
N GLU A 60 1.34 14.52 -1.31
CA GLU A 60 0.04 14.51 -0.63
C GLU A 60 -1.14 14.28 -1.58
N ARG A 61 -0.97 14.56 -2.88
CA ARG A 61 -2.01 14.34 -3.91
C ARG A 61 -2.43 12.88 -4.00
N TYR A 62 -1.49 11.97 -3.75
CA TYR A 62 -1.71 10.52 -3.86
C TYR A 62 -2.01 9.85 -2.52
N HIS A 63 -1.89 10.55 -1.40
CA HIS A 63 -2.07 9.96 -0.06
C HIS A 63 -3.41 9.26 0.10
N ASN A 64 -4.48 9.76 -0.52
CA ASN A 64 -5.81 9.15 -0.47
C ASN A 64 -6.22 8.48 -1.80
N ASP A 65 -5.30 8.34 -2.76
CA ASP A 65 -5.57 7.61 -4.00
C ASP A 65 -5.67 6.11 -3.69
N SER A 66 -6.77 5.48 -4.10
CA SER A 66 -7.01 4.06 -3.85
C SER A 66 -5.91 3.17 -4.40
N ARG A 67 -5.33 3.51 -5.57
CA ARG A 67 -4.23 2.73 -6.18
C ARG A 67 -3.01 2.76 -5.29
N TYR A 68 -2.62 3.97 -4.85
CA TYR A 68 -1.47 4.16 -3.99
C TYR A 68 -1.63 3.44 -2.66
N VAL A 69 -2.78 3.59 -2.01
CA VAL A 69 -3.07 2.93 -0.73
C VAL A 69 -3.05 1.41 -0.88
N THR A 70 -3.57 0.85 -1.97
CA THR A 70 -3.47 -0.59 -2.24
C THR A 70 -2.01 -1.03 -2.38
N HIS A 71 -1.16 -0.27 -3.07
CA HIS A 71 0.27 -0.55 -3.16
C HIS A 71 0.96 -0.47 -1.79
N CYS A 72 0.60 0.50 -0.95
CA CYS A 72 1.10 0.62 0.42
C CYS A 72 0.72 -0.59 1.29
N VAL A 73 -0.54 -1.01 1.26
CA VAL A 73 -1.05 -2.21 1.96
C VAL A 73 -0.31 -3.46 1.50
N ARG A 74 -0.10 -3.59 0.18
CA ARG A 74 0.65 -4.70 -0.39
C ARG A 74 2.11 -4.69 0.05
N CYS A 75 2.73 -3.51 0.08
CA CYS A 75 4.07 -3.30 0.58
C CYS A 75 4.19 -3.75 2.04
N ALA A 76 3.28 -3.32 2.90
CA ALA A 76 3.25 -3.69 4.33
C ALA A 76 3.24 -5.21 4.53
N ASN A 77 2.47 -5.95 3.72
CA ASN A 77 2.41 -7.41 3.80
C ASN A 77 3.74 -8.14 3.46
N PHE A 78 4.71 -7.46 2.85
CA PHE A 78 6.05 -8.01 2.64
C PHE A 78 6.99 -7.85 3.84
N TYR A 79 6.67 -6.97 4.79
CA TYR A 79 7.48 -6.78 5.99
C TYR A 79 7.15 -7.81 7.06
N SER A 80 8.14 -8.08 7.92
CA SER A 80 7.94 -8.97 9.08
C SER A 80 6.96 -8.39 10.10
N ASP A 81 6.88 -7.07 10.22
CA ASP A 81 5.87 -6.40 11.04
C ASP A 81 5.04 -5.39 10.23
N PRO A 82 3.93 -5.82 9.61
CA PRO A 82 3.08 -4.93 8.83
C PRO A 82 2.43 -3.82 9.69
N ILE A 83 2.27 -4.05 10.99
CA ILE A 83 1.61 -3.10 11.92
C ILE A 83 2.44 -1.81 12.03
N GLU A 84 3.76 -1.92 12.11
CA GLU A 84 4.66 -0.77 12.16
C GLU A 84 4.59 0.05 10.87
N VAL A 85 4.53 -0.65 9.73
CA VAL A 85 4.39 -0.01 8.40
C VAL A 85 3.07 0.76 8.30
N TYR A 86 1.95 0.16 8.71
CA TYR A 86 0.65 0.85 8.73
C TYR A 86 0.65 2.08 9.63
N SER A 87 1.23 1.96 10.83
CA SER A 87 1.37 3.10 11.76
C SER A 87 2.21 4.22 11.16
N TYR A 88 3.31 3.89 10.48
CA TYR A 88 4.17 4.84 9.78
C TYR A 88 3.43 5.55 8.63
N LEU A 89 2.75 4.79 7.76
CA LEU A 89 1.97 5.34 6.65
C LEU A 89 0.87 6.28 7.15
N HIS A 90 0.12 5.85 8.15
CA HIS A 90 -0.93 6.65 8.78
C HIS A 90 -0.35 7.93 9.41
N GLY A 91 0.81 7.84 10.08
CA GLY A 91 1.51 9.00 10.65
C GLY A 91 1.97 10.02 9.60
N ARG A 92 2.12 9.60 8.35
CA ARG A 92 2.44 10.46 7.20
C ARG A 92 1.21 11.00 6.48
N GLY A 93 0.00 10.63 6.88
CA GLY A 93 -1.25 11.04 6.23
C GLY A 93 -1.73 10.11 5.12
N VAL A 94 -0.99 9.03 4.83
CA VAL A 94 -1.32 8.08 3.75
C VAL A 94 -2.48 7.17 4.14
N GLY A 95 -3.48 7.07 3.27
CA GLY A 95 -4.65 6.22 3.41
C GLY A 95 -5.54 6.57 4.59
N THR A 96 -5.42 7.78 5.13
CA THR A 96 -6.23 8.25 6.26
C THR A 96 -7.71 8.33 5.93
N GLN A 97 -8.07 8.49 4.66
CA GLN A 97 -9.46 8.48 4.20
C GLN A 97 -9.89 7.17 3.54
N THR A 98 -9.09 6.11 3.60
CA THR A 98 -9.34 4.88 2.84
C THR A 98 -9.56 3.70 3.77
N ALA A 99 -10.74 3.09 3.70
CA ALA A 99 -11.12 2.00 4.60
C ALA A 99 -10.19 0.78 4.46
N VAL A 100 -9.67 0.52 3.26
CA VAL A 100 -8.81 -0.64 2.99
C VAL A 100 -7.57 -0.68 3.89
N LEU A 101 -6.96 0.48 4.19
CA LEU A 101 -5.77 0.54 5.03
C LEU A 101 -6.12 0.18 6.48
N TYR A 102 -7.21 0.74 7.02
CA TYR A 102 -7.64 0.46 8.38
C TYR A 102 -8.10 -0.97 8.57
N VAL A 103 -8.86 -1.52 7.61
CA VAL A 103 -9.35 -2.90 7.66
C VAL A 103 -8.19 -3.88 7.65
N ASP A 104 -7.23 -3.72 6.73
CA ASP A 104 -6.06 -4.60 6.67
C ASP A 104 -5.19 -4.47 7.93
N TRP A 105 -5.01 -3.24 8.42
CA TRP A 105 -4.26 -2.98 9.65
C TRP A 105 -4.92 -3.62 10.88
N ALA A 106 -6.23 -3.48 11.05
CA ALA A 106 -6.99 -4.11 12.12
C ALA A 106 -6.88 -5.64 12.05
N HIS A 107 -7.01 -6.22 10.85
CA HIS A 107 -6.81 -7.65 10.64
C HIS A 107 -5.41 -8.14 11.07
N GLN A 108 -4.35 -7.35 10.88
CA GLN A 108 -3.02 -7.73 11.37
C GLN A 108 -2.97 -7.78 12.90
N PHE A 109 -3.65 -6.86 13.59
CA PHE A 109 -3.79 -6.93 15.05
C PHE A 109 -4.60 -8.15 15.50
N GLU A 110 -5.69 -8.48 14.81
CA GLU A 110 -6.50 -9.67 15.08
C GLU A 110 -5.68 -10.96 14.93
N LYS A 111 -4.87 -11.07 13.87
CA LYS A 111 -3.95 -12.20 13.65
C LYS A 111 -2.94 -12.36 14.79
N LYS A 112 -2.51 -11.26 15.41
CA LYS A 112 -1.65 -11.27 16.60
C LYS A 112 -2.42 -11.50 17.91
N GLY A 113 -3.75 -11.65 17.86
CA GLY A 113 -4.61 -11.80 19.04
C GLY A 113 -4.88 -10.49 19.80
N GLN A 114 -4.52 -9.35 19.22
CA GLN A 114 -4.63 -8.02 19.85
C GLN A 114 -5.96 -7.35 19.49
N LEU A 115 -7.08 -7.96 19.88
CA LEU A 115 -8.43 -7.49 19.51
C LEU A 115 -8.70 -6.03 19.92
N SER A 116 -8.27 -5.63 21.13
CA SER A 116 -8.46 -4.24 21.59
C SER A 116 -7.76 -3.21 20.70
N GLN A 117 -6.60 -3.55 20.11
CA GLN A 117 -5.92 -2.66 19.17
C GLN A 117 -6.62 -2.64 17.82
N ALA A 118 -7.13 -3.78 17.34
CA ALA A 118 -7.94 -3.85 16.13
C ALA A 118 -9.19 -2.96 16.24
N GLU A 119 -9.90 -3.02 17.37
CA GLU A 119 -11.06 -2.16 17.65
C GLU A 119 -10.68 -0.67 17.61
N MET A 120 -9.55 -0.27 18.19
CA MET A 120 -9.06 1.11 18.12
C MET A 120 -8.80 1.55 16.68
N VAL A 121 -8.27 0.66 15.83
CA VAL A 121 -8.03 0.96 14.41
C VAL A 121 -9.37 1.13 13.66
N TYR A 122 -10.36 0.28 13.91
CA TYR A 122 -11.69 0.42 13.31
C TYR A 122 -12.40 1.72 13.76
N GLN A 123 -12.33 2.06 15.05
CA GLN A 123 -12.87 3.33 15.56
C GLN A 123 -12.19 4.52 14.87
N ARG A 124 -10.87 4.49 14.76
CA ARG A 124 -10.11 5.53 14.06
C ARG A 124 -10.52 5.64 12.58
N ALA A 125 -10.83 4.54 11.91
CA ALA A 125 -11.33 4.56 10.54
C ALA A 125 -12.69 5.28 10.42
N LEU A 126 -13.59 5.05 11.38
CA LEU A 126 -14.89 5.72 11.46
C LEU A 126 -14.73 7.21 11.76
N GLU A 127 -13.85 7.56 12.70
CA GLU A 127 -13.53 8.96 13.05
C GLU A 127 -12.94 9.73 11.85
N ASN A 128 -12.03 9.10 11.09
CA ASN A 128 -11.45 9.68 9.88
C ASN A 128 -12.39 9.63 8.66
N LYS A 129 -13.61 9.08 8.83
CA LYS A 129 -14.60 8.90 7.76
C LYS A 129 -13.99 8.16 6.55
N ALA A 130 -13.24 7.10 6.83
CA ALA A 130 -12.60 6.31 5.80
C ALA A 130 -13.64 5.68 4.86
N HIS A 131 -13.44 5.79 3.54
CA HIS A 131 -14.36 5.27 2.53
C HIS A 131 -13.80 4.01 1.85
N PRO A 132 -14.65 3.04 1.48
CA PRO A 132 -16.08 2.94 1.82
C PRO A 132 -16.31 2.58 3.30
N GLN A 133 -17.20 3.33 3.97
CA GLN A 133 -17.51 3.12 5.39
C GLN A 133 -18.17 1.76 5.64
N ASP A 134 -18.95 1.26 4.68
CA ASP A 134 -19.59 -0.05 4.75
C ASP A 134 -18.59 -1.18 4.99
N SER A 135 -17.40 -1.12 4.38
CA SER A 135 -16.36 -2.14 4.59
C SER A 135 -15.81 -2.14 6.02
N VAL A 136 -15.70 -0.96 6.64
CA VAL A 136 -15.27 -0.84 8.04
C VAL A 136 -16.36 -1.39 8.96
N VAL A 137 -17.63 -1.02 8.73
CA VAL A 137 -18.76 -1.43 9.56
C VAL A 137 -19.05 -2.93 9.43
N GLN A 138 -18.85 -3.52 8.26
CA GLN A 138 -18.98 -4.96 8.06
C GLN A 138 -17.93 -5.75 8.85
N GLN A 139 -16.69 -5.27 8.87
CA GLN A 139 -15.59 -5.96 9.57
C GLN A 139 -15.56 -5.68 11.08
N TYR A 140 -16.21 -4.61 11.54
CA TYR A 140 -16.38 -4.30 12.95
C TYR A 140 -17.53 -5.07 13.63
N ARG A 141 -18.27 -5.94 12.91
CA ARG A 141 -19.49 -6.61 13.40
C ARG A 141 -19.24 -8.06 13.80
#